data_AF-A0A2D4RTQ2-F1
#
_entry.id   AF-A0A2D4RTQ2-F1
#
_cell.length_a   1.000
_cell.length_b   1.000
_cell.length_c   1.000
_cell.angle_alpha   90.00
_cell.angle_beta   90.00
_cell.angle_gamma   90.00
#
_symmetry.space_group_name_H-M   'P 1'
#
loop_
_entity.id
_entity.type
_entity.pdbx_description
1 polymer ?
#
loop_
_entity_poly.entity_id
_entity_poly.type
_entity_poly.pdbx_seq_one_letter_code
_entity_poly.pdbx_strand_id
1 'polypeptide(L)'
;MKETLHKRNNQKSIDIDYLLYKPNSYEQNPQNSYPLIVFLHGGSIEENEFETLKEKGINQYITDGNELESLVVSPLHYDPDKFWSE
;
A
#
# COMPACT_ATOMS: atom_id res chain seq x y z
N MET A 1 27.51 -2.91 -2.34
CA MET A 1 26.62 -2.67 -1.17
C MET A 1 26.70 -3.89 -0.27
N LYS A 2 26.80 -3.73 1.05
CA LYS A 2 26.70 -4.84 2.00
C LYS A 2 25.28 -4.86 2.56
N GLU A 3 24.52 -5.89 2.25
CA GLU A 3 23.20 -6.11 2.82
C GLU A 3 23.36 -6.52 4.29
N THR A 4 22.57 -5.93 5.19
CA THR A 4 22.60 -6.23 6.63
C THR A 4 21.20 -6.55 7.11
N LEU A 5 21.01 -7.76 7.62
CA LEU A 5 19.73 -8.24 8.15
C LEU A 5 19.48 -7.66 9.56
N HIS A 6 18.35 -6.99 9.74
CA HIS A 6 17.89 -6.50 11.05
C HIS A 6 16.62 -7.24 11.45
N LYS A 7 16.56 -7.81 12.66
CA LYS A 7 15.39 -8.52 13.19
C LYS A 7 14.87 -7.80 14.43
N ARG A 8 13.62 -7.32 14.40
CA ARG A 8 12.89 -6.83 15.59
C ARG A 8 11.80 -7.84 15.94
N ASN A 9 11.72 -8.24 17.22
CA ASN A 9 10.73 -9.21 17.73
C ASN A 9 9.64 -8.50 18.55
N ASN A 10 8.99 -7.48 18.00
CA ASN A 10 7.87 -6.82 18.65
C ASN A 10 6.60 -7.14 17.88
N GLN A 11 5.80 -8.08 18.38
CA GLN A 11 4.45 -8.33 17.88
C GLN A 11 3.51 -7.33 18.54
N LYS A 12 3.20 -6.25 17.83
CA LYS A 12 2.14 -5.30 18.19
C LYS A 12 1.02 -5.46 17.17
N SER A 13 -0.19 -5.73 17.64
CA SER A 13 -1.38 -5.63 16.80
C SER A 13 -1.69 -4.15 16.63
N ILE A 14 -1.76 -3.68 15.39
CA ILE A 14 -2.15 -2.32 15.04
C ILE A 14 -3.23 -2.41 13.97
N ASP A 15 -4.27 -1.62 14.14
CA ASP A 15 -5.30 -1.44 13.11
C ASP A 15 -4.79 -0.38 12.15
N ILE A 16 -4.85 -0.68 10.85
CA ILE A 16 -4.37 0.18 9.77
C ILE A 16 -5.43 0.22 8.69
N ASP A 17 -5.82 1.43 8.31
CA ASP A 17 -6.61 1.68 7.11
C ASP A 17 -5.74 1.57 5.85
N TYR A 18 -6.33 1.14 4.74
CA TYR A 18 -5.58 0.93 3.51
C TYR A 18 -6.43 1.20 2.27
N LEU A 19 -5.79 1.71 1.22
CA LEU A 19 -6.35 1.74 -0.12
C LEU A 19 -6.04 0.41 -0.82
N LEU A 20 -7.09 -0.24 -1.33
CA LEU A 20 -7.01 -1.51 -2.05
C LEU A 20 -7.52 -1.34 -3.48
N TYR A 21 -6.66 -1.66 -4.43
CA TYR A 21 -7.06 -1.89 -5.81
C TYR A 21 -7.14 -3.39 -6.10
N LYS A 22 -8.19 -3.78 -6.84
CA LYS A 22 -8.40 -5.12 -7.36
C LYS A 22 -8.43 -5.06 -8.88
N PRO A 23 -7.76 -5.99 -9.59
CA PRO A 23 -7.88 -6.09 -11.03
C PRO A 23 -9.32 -6.39 -11.44
N ASN A 24 -9.74 -6.00 -12.64
CA ASN A 24 -11.09 -6.25 -13.15
C ASN A 24 -11.46 -7.74 -13.20
N SER A 25 -10.46 -8.60 -13.35
CA SER A 25 -10.62 -10.05 -13.37
C SER A 25 -10.81 -10.68 -11.98
N TYR A 26 -10.60 -9.92 -10.90
CA TYR A 26 -10.47 -10.45 -9.53
C TYR A 26 -11.66 -11.31 -9.09
N GLU A 27 -12.89 -10.90 -9.41
CA GLU A 27 -14.11 -11.62 -9.00
C GLU A 27 -14.56 -12.67 -10.01
N GLN A 28 -13.91 -12.73 -11.19
CA GLN A 28 -14.33 -13.60 -12.28
C GLN A 28 -13.88 -15.05 -12.07
N ASN A 29 -12.77 -15.26 -11.37
CA ASN A 29 -12.31 -16.60 -11.01
C ASN A 29 -11.70 -16.63 -9.59
N PRO A 30 -12.40 -17.18 -8.60
CA PRO A 30 -11.91 -17.30 -7.22
C PRO A 30 -10.61 -18.10 -7.06
N GLN A 31 -10.21 -18.88 -8.08
CA GLN A 31 -8.99 -19.68 -8.06
C GLN A 31 -7.77 -18.94 -8.64
N ASN A 32 -7.95 -17.74 -9.21
CA ASN A 32 -6.84 -16.97 -9.74
C ASN A 32 -5.95 -16.43 -8.62
N SER A 33 -4.64 -16.48 -8.84
CA SER A 33 -3.64 -15.85 -7.98
C SER A 33 -3.12 -14.60 -8.66
N TYR A 34 -3.01 -13.52 -7.91
CA TYR A 34 -2.51 -12.23 -8.38
C TYR A 34 -1.19 -11.89 -7.71
N PRO A 35 -0.24 -11.25 -8.42
CA PRO A 35 0.86 -10.60 -7.75
C PRO A 35 0.32 -9.54 -6.77
N LEU A 36 1.09 -9.29 -5.71
CA LEU A 36 0.79 -8.26 -4.73
C LEU A 36 1.87 -7.18 -4.81
N ILE A 37 1.43 -5.95 -5.03
CA ILE A 37 2.25 -4.76 -4.91
C ILE A 37 1.86 -4.09 -3.59
N VAL A 38 2.84 -3.95 -2.70
CA VAL A 38 2.70 -3.13 -1.49
C VAL A 38 3.34 -1.78 -1.78
N PHE A 39 2.53 -0.74 -1.88
CA PHE A 39 2.99 0.62 -2.14
C PHE A 39 3.01 1.42 -0.84
N LEU A 40 4.22 1.73 -0.35
CA LEU A 40 4.40 2.54 0.84
C LEU A 40 4.62 4.00 0.44
N HIS A 41 3.86 4.89 1.05
CA HIS A 41 4.06 6.33 0.88
C HIS A 41 5.23 6.84 1.74
N GLY A 42 5.78 8.00 1.35
CA GLY A 42 6.70 8.76 2.19
C GLY A 42 5.96 9.54 3.28
N GLY A 43 6.68 10.02 4.29
CA GLY A 43 6.11 10.73 5.44
C GLY A 43 5.71 12.19 5.19
N SER A 44 5.38 12.55 3.95
CA SER A 44 4.89 13.88 3.58
C SER A 44 3.42 13.84 3.13
N ILE A 45 2.65 12.89 3.65
CA ILE A 45 1.21 12.85 3.42
C ILE A 45 0.56 13.50 4.64
N GLU A 46 0.01 14.69 4.44
CA GLU A 46 -0.75 15.43 5.46
C GLU A 46 -2.22 14.95 5.54
N GLU A 47 -2.94 15.48 6.54
CA GLU A 47 -4.32 15.26 6.99
C GLU A 47 -5.43 15.23 5.90
N ASN A 48 -5.36 14.28 4.97
CA ASN A 48 -6.46 13.61 4.26
C ASN A 48 -5.82 12.49 3.44
N GLU A 49 -5.31 11.51 4.18
CA GLU A 49 -4.32 10.53 3.72
C GLU A 49 -4.83 9.72 2.51
N PHE A 50 -6.14 9.46 2.44
CA PHE A 50 -6.72 8.59 1.41
C PHE A 50 -6.80 9.24 0.03
N GLU A 51 -7.30 10.47 -0.07
CA GLU A 51 -7.36 11.17 -1.37
C GLU A 51 -5.95 11.55 -1.83
N THR A 52 -5.10 12.00 -0.91
CA THR A 52 -3.70 12.28 -1.23
C THR A 52 -2.97 11.04 -1.74
N LEU A 53 -3.24 9.85 -1.18
CA LEU A 53 -2.65 8.60 -1.64
C LEU A 53 -3.00 8.27 -3.09
N LYS A 54 -4.25 8.56 -3.52
CA LYS A 54 -4.69 8.33 -4.90
C LYS A 54 -3.88 9.15 -5.90
N GLU A 55 -3.32 10.28 -5.46
CA GLU A 55 -2.55 11.17 -6.31
C GLU A 55 -1.05 10.83 -6.38
N LYS A 56 -0.62 9.68 -5.85
CA LYS A 56 0.81 9.30 -5.76
C LYS A 56 1.11 7.97 -6.45
N GLY A 57 2.23 7.94 -7.15
CA GLY A 57 2.87 6.71 -7.64
C GLY A 57 1.92 5.80 -8.40
N ILE A 58 1.85 4.53 -7.97
CA ILE A 58 1.03 3.51 -8.63
C ILE A 58 -0.47 3.77 -8.44
N ASN A 59 -0.88 4.44 -7.36
CA ASN A 59 -2.28 4.76 -7.13
C ASN A 59 -2.77 5.83 -8.11
N GLN A 60 -1.92 6.81 -8.47
CA GLN A 60 -2.25 7.79 -9.51
C GLN A 60 -2.42 7.10 -10.86
N TYR A 61 -1.50 6.20 -11.21
CA TYR A 61 -1.59 5.42 -12.45
C TYR A 61 -2.92 4.68 -12.56
N ILE A 62 -3.38 4.06 -11.46
CA ILE A 62 -4.69 3.40 -11.39
C ILE A 62 -5.84 4.41 -11.48
N THR A 63 -5.75 5.53 -10.75
CA THR A 63 -6.79 6.58 -10.73
C THR A 63 -6.97 7.22 -12.10
N ASP A 64 -5.91 7.31 -12.89
CA ASP A 64 -5.92 7.79 -14.28
C ASP A 64 -6.60 6.80 -15.26
N GLY A 65 -7.07 5.66 -14.76
CA GLY A 65 -7.80 4.64 -15.52
C GLY A 65 -6.93 3.54 -16.12
N ASN A 66 -5.63 3.47 -15.76
CA ASN A 66 -4.80 2.37 -16.20
C ASN A 66 -5.08 1.09 -15.39
N GLU A 67 -5.00 -0.05 -16.06
CA GLU A 67 -5.27 -1.35 -15.44
C GLU A 67 -3.98 -2.08 -15.10
N LEU A 68 -4.01 -2.79 -13.96
CA LEU A 68 -2.92 -3.65 -13.53
C LEU A 68 -3.50 -5.02 -13.18
N GLU A 69 -2.91 -6.08 -13.72
CA GLU A 69 -3.30 -7.45 -13.36
C GLU A 69 -2.63 -7.89 -12.05
N SER A 70 -2.82 -7.08 -11.01
CA SER A 70 -2.19 -7.20 -9.69
C SER A 70 -3.11 -6.64 -8.62
N LEU A 71 -3.04 -7.21 -7.41
CA LEU A 71 -3.51 -6.51 -6.22
C LEU A 71 -2.53 -5.39 -5.88
N VAL A 72 -3.06 -4.23 -5.50
CA VAL A 72 -2.24 -3.14 -4.94
C VAL A 72 -2.82 -2.76 -3.59
N VAL A 73 -1.97 -2.83 -2.56
CA VAL A 73 -2.30 -2.41 -1.20
C VAL A 73 -1.41 -1.24 -0.84
N SER A 74 -2.04 -0.12 -0.51
CA SER A 74 -1.39 1.11 -0.06
C SER A 74 -1.84 1.39 1.38
N PRO A 75 -1.13 0.86 2.38
CA PRO A 75 -1.49 1.09 3.78
C PRO A 75 -1.25 2.55 4.16
N LEU A 76 -2.12 3.08 5.01
CA LEU A 76 -1.91 4.32 5.74
C LEU A 76 -0.98 4.09 6.93
N HIS A 77 -0.30 5.14 7.37
CA HIS A 77 0.45 5.03 8.62
C HIS A 77 -0.54 5.02 9.79
N TYR A 78 -0.34 4.14 10.77
CA TYR A 78 -1.22 4.06 11.96
C TYR A 78 -1.13 5.33 12.84
N ASP A 79 -0.12 6.16 12.60
CA ASP A 79 0.20 7.39 13.31
C ASP A 79 0.62 8.46 12.27
N PRO A 80 -0.28 9.36 11.86
CA PRO A 80 -0.06 10.24 10.71
C PRO A 80 1.16 11.18 10.87
N ASP A 81 1.65 11.36 12.09
CA ASP A 81 2.80 12.22 12.41
C ASP A 81 4.14 11.48 12.38
N LYS A 82 4.18 10.19 12.03
CA LYS A 82 5.39 9.36 12.10
C LYS A 82 5.80 8.74 10.77
N PHE A 83 7.10 8.52 10.63
CA PHE A 83 7.65 7.69 9.57
C PHE A 83 7.53 6.20 9.90
N TRP A 84 7.46 5.35 8.87
CA TRP A 84 7.46 3.88 9.01
C TRP A 84 8.61 3.30 9.84
N SER A 85 9.73 4.03 9.98
CA SER A 85 10.88 3.60 10.77
C SER A 85 10.74 3.81 12.28
N GLU A 86 9.78 4.63 12.71
CA GLU A 86 9.63 5.19 14.06
C GLU A 86 8.56 4.49 14.92
#